data_AF-A0A531KGC0-F1
#
_entry.id   AF-A0A531KGC0-F1
#
_cell.length_a   1.000
_cell.length_b   1.000
_cell.length_c   1.000
_cell.angle_alpha   90.00
_cell.angle_beta   90.00
_cell.angle_gamma   90.00
#
_symmetry.space_group_name_H-M   'P 1'
#
loop_
_entity.id
_entity.type
_entity.pdbx_description
1 polymer ?
#
loop_
_entity_poly.entity_id
_entity_poly.type
_entity_poly.pdbx_seq_one_letter_code
_entity_poly.pdbx_strand_id
1 'polypeptide(L)'
;MPNTNIDHAFTARARTGASFEPTYAGALSFMRRKYTKDVKGADAVVWGIPFDAAVTNRPGARFGPQAIRRASTILDNDPQYPFSRDLFEHLAVVDYGDCLLD
;
A
#
# COMPACT_ATOMS: atom_id res chain seq x y z
N MET A 1 -15.27 23.44 7.82
CA MET A 1 -14.55 23.03 6.59
C MET A 1 -14.55 21.51 6.52
N PRO A 2 -14.67 20.89 5.33
CA PRO A 2 -14.60 19.44 5.21
C PRO A 2 -13.23 18.92 5.68
N ASN A 3 -13.21 17.77 6.34
CA ASN A 3 -11.96 17.11 6.73
C ASN A 3 -11.20 16.69 5.46
N THR A 4 -9.96 17.14 5.32
CA THR A 4 -9.11 16.85 4.15
C THR A 4 -8.18 15.67 4.36
N ASN A 5 -8.29 14.96 5.49
CA ASN A 5 -7.46 13.81 5.82
C ASN A 5 -7.96 12.53 5.12
N ILE A 6 -7.91 12.51 3.79
CA ILE A 6 -8.24 11.37 2.92
C ILE A 6 -7.23 11.29 1.76
N ASP A 7 -7.19 10.15 1.07
CA ASP A 7 -6.30 9.89 -0.06
C ASP A 7 -4.83 9.99 0.31
N HIS A 8 -4.45 9.42 1.47
CA HIS A 8 -3.10 9.49 2.04
C HIS A 8 -2.05 8.99 1.05
N ALA A 9 -2.39 8.00 0.23
CA ALA A 9 -1.51 7.51 -0.83
C ALA A 9 -0.98 8.62 -1.76
N PHE A 10 -1.75 9.70 -1.97
CA PHE A 10 -1.36 10.85 -2.79
C PHE A 10 -0.97 12.08 -1.96
N THR A 11 -1.62 12.29 -0.81
CA THR A 11 -1.50 13.52 -0.02
C THR A 11 -0.44 13.45 1.08
N ALA A 12 0.08 12.26 1.40
CA ALA A 12 1.09 12.06 2.43
C ALA A 12 2.35 12.90 2.19
N ARG A 13 2.77 13.62 3.23
CA ARG A 13 4.01 14.43 3.21
C ARG A 13 5.23 13.63 3.67
N ALA A 14 5.04 12.70 4.61
CA ALA A 14 6.06 11.79 5.09
C ALA A 14 5.87 10.38 4.51
N ARG A 15 6.87 9.51 4.69
CA ARG A 15 6.81 8.06 4.36
C ARG A 15 6.43 7.20 5.56
N THR A 16 6.44 7.80 6.76
CA THR A 16 5.99 7.23 8.03
C THR A 16 4.66 7.87 8.45
N GLY A 17 4.04 7.31 9.47
CA GLY A 17 2.77 7.76 10.06
C GLY A 17 1.56 6.97 9.59
N ALA A 18 0.52 6.95 10.40
CA ALA A 18 -0.73 6.28 10.10
C ALA A 18 -1.60 7.02 9.07
N SER A 19 -2.52 6.28 8.43
CA SER A 19 -3.62 6.87 7.65
C SER A 19 -4.93 6.76 8.44
N PHE A 20 -5.85 7.72 8.29
CA PHE A 20 -7.14 7.72 8.99
C PHE A 20 -8.31 7.73 8.00
N GLU A 21 -8.12 7.07 6.86
CA GLU A 21 -9.10 7.05 5.77
C GLU A 21 -10.30 6.16 6.12
N PRO A 22 -11.53 6.52 5.69
CA PRO A 22 -12.64 5.58 5.73
C PRO A 22 -12.26 4.33 4.90
N THR A 23 -12.33 3.15 5.52
CA THR A 23 -11.89 1.87 4.91
C THR A 23 -12.48 1.60 3.52
N TYR A 24 -13.71 2.07 3.27
CA TYR A 24 -14.45 1.88 2.03
C TYR A 24 -14.20 2.95 0.96
N ALA A 25 -13.36 3.96 1.23
CA ALA A 25 -13.07 5.07 0.34
C ALA A 25 -11.55 5.27 0.17
N GLY A 26 -11.18 6.33 -0.55
CA GLY A 26 -9.81 6.79 -0.70
C GLY A 26 -8.94 5.97 -1.64
N ALA A 27 -7.76 6.51 -1.95
CA ALA A 27 -6.78 5.88 -2.83
C ALA A 27 -6.25 4.53 -2.33
N LEU A 28 -6.14 3.55 -3.24
CA LEU A 28 -5.85 2.15 -2.91
C LEU A 28 -4.39 1.78 -3.19
N SER A 29 -3.45 2.39 -2.48
CA SER A 29 -2.11 1.82 -2.32
C SER A 29 -2.11 0.74 -1.24
N PHE A 30 -1.05 -0.05 -1.18
CA PHE A 30 -0.84 -1.03 -0.13
C PHE A 30 -0.84 -0.35 1.24
N MET A 31 -1.77 -0.74 2.12
CA MET A 31 -1.94 -0.19 3.48
C MET A 31 -1.92 1.35 3.54
N ARG A 32 -2.50 2.00 2.51
CA ARG A 32 -2.53 3.47 2.32
C ARG A 32 -1.16 4.16 2.31
N ARG A 33 -0.08 3.43 1.99
CA ARG A 33 1.27 3.99 1.88
C ARG A 33 1.39 4.93 0.70
N LYS A 34 2.31 5.89 0.79
CA LYS A 34 2.49 6.89 -0.27
C LYS A 34 2.87 6.23 -1.59
N TYR A 35 2.12 6.54 -2.65
CA TYR A 35 2.54 6.22 -4.02
C TYR A 35 3.71 7.11 -4.42
N THR A 36 4.83 6.50 -4.79
CA THR A 36 5.99 7.26 -5.30
C THR A 36 6.94 6.36 -6.07
N LYS A 37 7.59 6.93 -7.09
CA LYS A 37 8.73 6.29 -7.78
C LYS A 37 10.09 6.66 -7.15
N ASP A 38 10.11 7.63 -6.22
CA ASP A 38 11.29 7.94 -5.42
C ASP A 38 11.34 7.06 -4.16
N VAL A 39 12.29 6.13 -4.16
CA VAL A 39 12.56 5.17 -3.07
C VAL A 39 13.63 5.65 -2.09
N LYS A 40 14.27 6.80 -2.32
CA LYS A 40 15.39 7.24 -1.49
C LYS A 40 14.96 7.48 -0.05
N GLY A 41 15.47 6.70 0.90
CA GLY A 41 15.10 6.80 2.31
C GLY A 41 13.75 6.16 2.65
N ALA A 42 13.29 5.22 1.82
CA ALA A 42 12.33 4.21 2.25
C ALA A 42 13.10 3.04 2.87
N ASP A 43 12.59 2.50 3.98
CA ASP A 43 13.09 1.26 4.59
C ASP A 43 12.56 0.03 3.88
N ALA A 44 11.34 0.12 3.33
CA ALA A 44 10.73 -0.91 2.52
C ALA A 44 9.97 -0.33 1.32
N VAL A 45 9.95 -1.09 0.23
CA VAL A 45 9.26 -0.75 -1.01
C VAL A 45 8.31 -1.87 -1.37
N VAL A 46 7.04 -1.55 -1.52
CA VAL A 46 6.03 -2.47 -2.02
C VAL A 46 5.98 -2.33 -3.53
N TRP A 47 6.19 -3.44 -4.25
CA TRP A 47 6.19 -3.45 -5.71
C TRP A 47 5.44 -4.68 -6.21
N GLY A 48 4.37 -4.47 -6.98
CA GLY A 48 3.60 -5.55 -7.57
C GLY A 48 4.25 -6.07 -8.84
N ILE A 49 4.32 -7.39 -9.01
CA ILE A 49 4.69 -8.03 -10.28
C ILE A 49 3.44 -8.74 -10.81
N PRO A 50 2.64 -8.09 -11.68
CA PRO A 50 1.37 -8.61 -12.16
C PRO A 50 1.59 -9.64 -13.28
N PHE A 51 2.13 -10.81 -12.93
CA PHE A 51 2.50 -11.87 -13.86
C PHE A 51 1.87 -13.21 -13.50
N ASP A 52 1.39 -13.94 -14.51
CA ASP A 52 0.93 -15.32 -14.34
C ASP A 52 1.14 -16.20 -15.58
N ALA A 53 1.98 -15.81 -16.54
CA ALA A 53 2.19 -16.63 -17.75
C ALA A 53 2.94 -17.95 -17.46
N ALA A 54 3.53 -18.10 -16.27
CA ALA A 54 4.18 -19.33 -15.82
C ALA A 54 3.24 -20.34 -15.12
N VAL A 55 1.95 -20.03 -14.96
CA VAL A 55 1.02 -20.96 -14.30
C VAL A 55 0.67 -22.13 -15.23
N THR A 56 0.51 -23.33 -14.64
CA THR A 56 0.25 -24.57 -15.39
C THR A 56 -1.23 -24.98 -15.43
N ASN A 57 -2.10 -24.28 -14.71
CA ASN A 57 -3.52 -24.61 -14.63
C ASN A 57 -4.39 -23.34 -14.66
N ARG A 58 -4.75 -22.77 -13.50
CA ARG A 58 -5.67 -21.63 -13.43
C ARG A 58 -4.93 -20.29 -13.45
N PRO A 59 -5.17 -19.41 -14.44
CA PRO A 59 -4.64 -18.05 -14.46
C PRO A 59 -5.40 -17.14 -13.49
N GLY A 60 -4.86 -15.94 -13.26
CA GLY A 60 -5.50 -14.90 -12.44
C GLY A 60 -4.54 -14.21 -11.46
N ALA A 61 -3.36 -14.78 -11.19
CA ALA A 61 -2.40 -14.20 -10.26
C ALA A 61 -1.87 -12.83 -10.72
N ARG A 62 -1.96 -12.51 -12.02
CA ARG A 62 -1.65 -11.16 -12.55
C ARG A 62 -2.48 -10.04 -11.91
N PHE A 63 -3.68 -10.34 -11.43
CA PHE A 63 -4.55 -9.38 -10.73
C PHE A 63 -4.28 -9.30 -9.21
N GLY A 64 -3.40 -10.16 -8.71
CA GLY A 64 -3.04 -10.28 -7.29
C GLY A 64 -2.59 -8.97 -6.65
N PRO A 65 -1.66 -8.20 -7.24
CA PRO A 65 -1.20 -6.94 -6.65
C PRO A 65 -2.34 -5.96 -6.35
N GLN A 66 -3.27 -5.77 -7.29
CA GLN A 66 -4.44 -4.89 -7.09
C GLN A 66 -5.40 -5.45 -6.03
N ALA A 67 -5.61 -6.77 -6.02
CA ALA A 67 -6.47 -7.42 -5.03
C ALA A 67 -5.91 -7.29 -3.60
N ILE A 68 -4.60 -7.47 -3.42
CA ILE A 68 -3.92 -7.32 -2.12
C ILE A 68 -4.01 -5.87 -1.63
N ARG A 69 -3.77 -4.88 -2.49
CA ARG A 69 -3.93 -3.45 -2.11
C ARG A 69 -5.34 -3.15 -1.60
N ARG A 70 -6.36 -3.64 -2.31
CA ARG A 70 -7.77 -3.52 -1.89
C ARG A 70 -8.06 -4.19 -0.56
N ALA A 71 -7.53 -5.40 -0.33
CA ALA A 71 -7.73 -6.12 0.92
C ALA A 71 -7.00 -5.48 2.11
N SER A 72 -5.91 -4.75 1.85
CA SER A 72 -5.07 -4.15 2.88
C SER A 72 -5.62 -2.87 3.53
N THR A 73 -6.78 -2.37 3.08
CA THR A 73 -7.32 -1.07 3.52
C THR A 73 -7.76 -1.00 4.97
N ILE A 74 -7.88 -2.15 5.66
CA ILE A 74 -8.20 -2.25 7.08
C ILE A 74 -6.95 -2.21 7.99
N LEU A 75 -5.74 -2.23 7.42
CA LEU A 75 -4.49 -2.42 8.17
C LEU A 75 -3.65 -1.14 8.28
N ASP A 76 -4.22 0.01 7.98
CA ASP A 76 -3.50 1.26 7.66
C ASP A 76 -3.17 2.16 8.87
N ASN A 77 -3.71 1.87 10.04
CA ASN A 77 -3.56 2.67 11.28
C ASN A 77 -3.28 1.85 12.54
N ASP A 78 -3.97 0.73 12.72
CA ASP A 78 -3.99 0.10 14.03
C ASP A 78 -2.70 -0.71 14.31
N PRO A 79 -2.25 -0.76 15.58
CA PRO A 79 -1.13 -1.60 15.97
C PRO A 79 -1.35 -3.05 15.54
N GLN A 80 -0.39 -3.59 14.79
CA GLN A 80 -0.56 -4.90 14.17
C GLN A 80 -0.53 -6.01 15.22
N TYR A 81 -1.56 -6.84 15.23
CA TYR A 81 -1.64 -8.03 16.07
C TYR A 81 -0.69 -9.14 15.56
N PRO A 82 -0.02 -9.93 16.43
CA PRO A 82 0.00 -9.87 17.90
C PRO A 82 1.09 -8.95 18.46
N PHE A 83 1.76 -8.17 17.61
CA PHE A 83 2.97 -7.44 17.98
C PHE A 83 2.71 -6.15 18.76
N SER A 84 1.47 -5.63 18.71
CA SER A 84 1.09 -4.36 19.34
C SER A 84 2.00 -3.19 18.92
N ARG A 85 2.50 -3.23 17.68
CA ARG A 85 3.37 -2.18 17.12
C ARG A 85 2.64 -1.43 16.02
N ASP A 86 2.69 -0.10 16.07
CA ASP A 86 2.48 0.72 14.90
C ASP A 86 3.73 0.62 14.03
N LEU A 87 3.64 -0.16 12.95
CA LEU A 87 4.77 -0.38 12.06
C LEU A 87 5.19 0.92 11.37
N PHE A 88 4.22 1.73 10.96
CA PHE A 88 4.49 2.87 10.10
C PHE A 88 4.91 4.11 10.88
N GLU A 89 4.77 4.13 12.20
CA GLU A 89 5.39 5.15 13.05
C GLU A 89 6.91 5.25 12.82
N HIS A 90 7.57 4.09 12.63
CA HIS A 90 9.03 4.03 12.52
C HIS A 90 9.56 3.42 11.21
N LEU A 91 8.72 2.73 10.43
CA LEU A 91 9.11 2.13 9.16
C LEU A 91 8.63 2.98 7.98
N ALA A 92 9.57 3.59 7.26
CA ALA A 92 9.28 4.37 6.05
C ALA A 92 8.96 3.42 4.89
N VAL A 93 7.66 3.28 4.56
CA VAL A 93 7.19 2.38 3.49
C VAL A 93 6.54 3.16 2.37
N VAL A 94 6.86 2.79 1.13
CA VAL A 94 6.25 3.36 -0.07
C VAL A 94 5.63 2.26 -0.94
N ASP A 95 4.56 2.60 -1.64
CA ASP A 95 4.02 1.78 -2.72
C ASP A 95 4.59 2.30 -4.04
N TYR A 96 5.41 1.49 -4.69
CA TYR A 96 6.02 1.83 -5.98
C TYR A 96 5.04 1.64 -7.14
N GLY A 97 3.87 1.04 -6.91
CA GLY A 97 2.97 0.58 -7.96
C GLY A 97 3.43 -0.78 -8.49
N ASP A 98 3.37 -0.95 -9.81
CA ASP A 98 3.61 -2.25 -10.44
C ASP A 98 4.81 -2.23 -11.39
N CYS A 99 5.38 -3.40 -11.61
CA CYS A 99 6.42 -3.66 -12.60
C CYS A 99 5.76 -3.63 -13.98
N LEU A 100 6.29 -2.81 -14.89
CA LEU A 100 5.93 -2.90 -16.30
C LEU A 100 6.61 -4.16 -16.86
N LEU A 101 5.81 -5.04 -17.46
CA LEU A 101 6.29 -6.23 -18.15
C LEU A 101 5.99 -6.00 -19.64
N ASP A 102 7.03 -5.95 -20.46
CA ASP A 102 6.98 -5.86 -21.92
C ASP A 102 7.30 -7.19 -22.61
#